data_AF-A0A972E5T3-F1
#
_entry.id   AF-A0A972E5T3-F1
#
_cell.length_a   1.000
_cell.length_b   1.000
_cell.length_c   1.000
_cell.angle_alpha   90.00
_cell.angle_beta   90.00
_cell.angle_gamma   90.00
#
_symmetry.space_group_name_H-M   'P 1'
#
loop_
_entity.id
_entity.type
_entity.pdbx_description
1 polymer ?
#
loop_
_entity_poly.entity_id
_entity_poly.type
_entity_poly.pdbx_seq_one_letter_code
_entity_poly.pdbx_strand_id
1 'polypeptide(L)' 'MYDSAYNLRATIRIVAMELCRWDAIPERLWKGETNQSAEEFRQDHMDYFVNPDPLFEFVAYYFEKVPADGVR' A
#
# COMPACT_ATOMS: atom_id res chain seq x y z
N MET A 1 -9.53 2.27 -9.09
CA MET A 1 -8.59 3.39 -8.87
C MET A 1 -9.01 4.56 -9.73
N TYR A 2 -9.34 5.67 -9.08
CA TYR A 2 -9.74 6.93 -9.72
C TYR A 2 -8.64 7.98 -9.51
N ASP A 3 -8.49 8.92 -10.44
CA ASP A 3 -7.63 10.10 -10.20
C ASP A 3 -8.33 11.16 -9.35
N SER A 4 -7.66 12.27 -9.07
CA SER A 4 -8.19 13.37 -8.24
C SER A 4 -9.40 14.09 -8.85
N ALA A 5 -9.67 13.89 -10.14
CA ALA A 5 -10.85 14.39 -10.84
C ALA A 5 -11.94 13.32 -10.98
N TYR A 6 -11.82 12.20 -10.25
CA TYR A 6 -12.75 11.06 -10.27
C TYR A 6 -12.87 10.34 -11.62
N ASN A 7 -11.86 10.42 -12.50
CA ASN A 7 -11.84 9.61 -13.71
C ASN A 7 -11.27 8.21 -13.41
N LEU A 8 -11.90 7.15 -13.95
CA LEU A 8 -11.41 5.78 -13.78
C LEU A 8 -10.07 5.60 -14.50
N ARG A 9 -9.01 5.21 -13.77
CA ARG A 9 -7.67 4.98 -14.33
C ARG A 9 -7.29 3.51 -14.40
N ALA A 10 -7.75 2.71 -13.44
CA ALA A 10 -7.51 1.28 -13.40
C ALA A 10 -8.53 0.54 -12.52
N THR A 11 -8.85 -0.69 -12.91
CA THR A 11 -9.49 -1.67 -12.03
C THR A 11 -8.40 -2.57 -11.47
N ILE A 12 -8.43 -2.82 -10.17
CA ILE A 12 -7.47 -3.69 -9.47
C ILE A 12 -8.20 -4.81 -8.75
N ARG A 13 -7.51 -5.94 -8.56
CA ARG A 13 -7.96 -7.05 -7.72
C ARG A 13 -6.96 -7.22 -6.58
N ILE A 14 -7.45 -7.26 -5.34
CA ILE A 14 -6.64 -7.66 -4.19
C ILE A 14 -6.32 -9.14 -4.31
N VAL A 15 -5.04 -9.49 -4.24
CA VAL A 15 -4.55 -10.88 -4.36
C VAL A 15 -3.98 -11.42 -3.05
N ALA A 16 -3.59 -10.54 -2.13
CA ALA A 16 -3.16 -10.92 -0.79
C ALA A 16 -3.32 -9.76 0.19
N MET A 17 -3.36 -10.10 1.47
CA MET A 17 -3.34 -9.17 2.60
C MET A 17 -2.30 -9.64 3.62
N GLU A 18 -1.64 -8.69 4.27
CA GLU A 18 -0.66 -8.97 5.32
C GLU A 18 -0.83 -8.01 6.48
N LEU A 19 -0.81 -8.54 7.71
CA LEU A 19 -0.69 -7.74 8.91
C LEU A 19 0.78 -7.37 9.11
N CYS A 20 1.06 -6.07 9.09
CA CYS A 20 2.39 -5.49 9.24
C CYS A 20 2.49 -4.77 10.57
N ARG A 21 3.71 -4.70 11.11
CA ARG A 21 4.04 -3.83 12.25
C ARG A 21 4.92 -2.68 11.80
N TRP A 22 4.73 -1.51 12.41
CA TRP A 22 5.48 -0.30 12.08
C TRP A 22 6.99 -0.44 12.27
N ASP A 23 7.42 -1.21 13.29
CA ASP A 23 8.84 -1.51 13.54
C ASP A 23 9.44 -2.61 12.66
N ALA A 24 8.62 -3.34 11.90
CA ALA A 24 9.01 -4.54 11.15
C ALA A 24 8.35 -4.59 9.76
N ILE A 25 8.50 -3.50 8.99
CA ILE A 25 7.87 -3.36 7.68
C ILE A 25 8.50 -4.33 6.66
N PRO A 26 7.70 -5.22 6.02
CA PRO A 26 8.22 -6.19 5.06
C PRO A 26 8.86 -5.55 3.83
N GLU A 27 9.97 -6.12 3.36
CA GLU A 27 10.71 -5.63 2.18
C GLU A 27 9.83 -5.50 0.92
N ARG A 28 8.96 -6.48 0.71
CA ARG A 28 8.06 -6.49 -0.45
C ARG A 28 7.08 -5.32 -0.47
N LEU A 29 6.72 -4.76 0.69
CA LEU A 29 5.76 -3.67 0.79
C LEU A 29 6.39 -2.37 0.30
N TRP A 30 7.47 -1.93 0.95
CA TRP A 30 8.10 -0.66 0.59
C TRP A 30 8.72 -0.69 -0.81
N LYS A 31 9.19 -1.86 -1.28
CA LYS A 31 9.59 -2.00 -2.70
C LYS A 31 8.40 -1.89 -3.66
N GLY A 32 7.23 -2.40 -3.27
CA GLY A 32 6.00 -2.29 -4.05
C GLY A 32 5.54 -0.85 -4.23
N GLU A 33 5.83 0.02 -3.26
CA GLU A 33 5.56 1.46 -3.29
C GLU A 33 6.72 2.28 -3.85
N THR A 34 7.74 1.63 -4.41
CA THR A 34 8.90 2.26 -5.05
C THR A 34 9.85 3.02 -4.12
N ASN A 35 9.73 2.84 -2.79
CA ASN A 35 10.70 3.35 -1.83
C ASN A 35 12.03 2.57 -1.90
N GLN A 36 13.11 3.19 -1.45
CA GLN A 36 14.45 2.62 -1.38
C GLN A 36 14.71 1.89 -0.05
N SER A 37 13.93 2.18 0.99
CA SER A 37 14.08 1.56 2.31
C SER A 37 12.80 1.60 3.14
N ALA A 38 12.75 0.80 4.21
CA ALA A 38 11.68 0.85 5.21
C ALA A 38 11.66 2.18 6.01
N GLU A 39 12.78 2.90 6.10
CA GLU A 39 12.82 4.23 6.74
C GLU A 39 12.11 5.27 5.89
N GLU A 40 12.41 5.30 4.58
CA GLU A 40 11.75 6.21 3.63
C GLU A 40 10.24 5.98 3.62
N PHE A 41 9.81 4.72 3.55
CA PHE A 41 8.39 4.37 3.66
C PHE A 41 7.75 4.93 4.94
N ARG A 42 8.41 4.81 6.09
CA ARG A 42 7.89 5.34 7.36
C ARG A 42 7.76 6.86 7.32
N GLN A 43 8.75 7.55 6.76
CA GLN A 43 8.74 8.99 6.68
C GLN A 43 7.61 9.52 5.79
N ASP A 44 7.35 8.86 4.66
CA ASP A 44 6.25 9.21 3.74
C ASP A 44 4.87 9.00 4.37
N HIS A 45 4.77 8.04 5.30
CA HIS A 45 3.51 7.62 5.91
C HIS A 45 3.28 8.13 7.34
N MET A 46 4.23 8.85 7.92
CA MET A 46 4.17 9.31 9.31
C MET A 46 2.91 10.13 9.60
N ASP A 47 2.61 11.10 8.72
CA ASP A 47 1.45 11.98 8.85
C ASP A 47 0.15 11.23 8.55
N TYR A 48 0.18 10.31 7.58
CA TYR A 48 -0.99 9.51 7.20
C TYR A 48 -1.48 8.64 8.36
N PHE A 49 -0.56 7.99 9.08
CA PHE A 49 -0.88 7.16 10.25
C PHE A 49 -0.93 7.93 11.57
N VAL A 50 -0.84 9.27 11.53
CA VAL A 50 -0.95 10.15 12.72
C VAL A 50 0.11 9.82 13.79
N ASN A 51 1.38 9.79 13.39
CA ASN A 51 2.54 9.46 14.26
C ASN A 51 2.37 8.12 15.00
N PRO A 52 2.33 6.99 14.26
CA PRO A 52 2.13 5.67 14.83
C PRO A 52 3.26 5.27 15.79
N ASP A 53 2.92 4.53 16.84
CA ASP A 53 3.91 3.93 17.74
C ASP A 53 4.59 2.71 17.09
N PRO A 54 5.77 2.25 17.58
CA PRO A 54 6.49 1.14 16.98
C PRO A 54 5.71 -0.19 16.89
N LEU A 55 4.76 -0.43 17.80
CA LEU A 55 3.94 -1.64 17.83
C LEU A 55 2.67 -1.51 16.98
N PHE A 56 2.42 -0.34 16.39
CA PHE A 56 1.25 -0.09 15.56
C PHE A 56 1.16 -1.12 14.44
N GLU A 57 -0.01 -1.73 14.32
CA GLU A 57 -0.32 -2.70 13.30
C GLU A 57 -1.13 -2.06 12.17
N PHE A 58 -0.78 -2.38 10.93
CA PHE A 58 -1.48 -1.92 9.74
C PHE A 58 -1.56 -3.04 8.70
N VAL A 59 -2.50 -2.92 7.77
CA VAL A 59 -2.72 -3.96 6.76
C VAL A 59 -2.16 -3.51 5.42
N ALA A 60 -1.25 -4.30 4.87
CA ALA A 60 -0.79 -4.18 3.50
C ALA A 60 -1.73 -4.94 2.55
N TYR A 61 -2.13 -4.28 1.47
CA TYR A 61 -2.92 -4.88 0.39
C TYR A 61 -2.06 -5.05 -0.85
N TYR A 62 -1.88 -6.29 -1.28
CA TYR A 62 -1.22 -6.59 -2.55
C TYR A 62 -2.28 -6.74 -3.63
N PHE A 63 -2.05 -6.13 -4.79
CA PHE A 63 -3.03 -6.12 -5.87
C PHE A 63 -2.40 -6.28 -7.25
N GLU A 64 -3.21 -6.76 -8.19
CA GLU A 64 -2.88 -6.78 -9.61
C GLU A 64 -3.83 -5.85 -10.38
N LYS A 65 -3.36 -5.30 -11.51
CA LYS A 65 -4.22 -4.62 -12.47
C LYS A 65 -5.04 -5.67 -13.23
N VAL A 66 -6.34 -5.43 -13.36
CA VAL A 66 -7.23 -6.28 -14.16
C VAL A 66 -7.85 -5.47 -15.32
N PRO A 67 -8.36 -6.12 -16.37
CA PRO A 67 -9.11 -5.46 -17.43
C PRO A 67 -10.28 -4.63 -16.87
N ALA A 68 -10.60 -3.52 -17.55
CA ALA A 68 -11.57 -2.52 -17.07
C ALA A 68 -12.99 -3.11 -16.88
N ASP A 69 -13.27 -4.17 -17.61
CA ASP A 69 -14.49 -4.95 -17.69
C ASP A 69 -14.59 -6.06 -16.61
N GLY A 70 -13.53 -6.30 -15.81
CA GLY A 70 -13.58 -7.20 -14.65
C GLY A 70 -13.83 -8.68 -14.95
N VAL A 71 -14.06 -9.05 -16.21
CA VAL A 71 -14.31 -10.41 -16.67
C VAL A 71 -13.00 -11.05 -17.10
N ARG A 72 -12.65 -12.16 -16.46
CA ARG A 72 -11.84 -13.22 -17.05
C ARG A 72 -12.77 -14.36 -17.39
#